data_AF-A0AAB0AB98-F1
#
_entry.id   AF-A0AAB0AB98-F1
#
_cell.length_a   1.000
_cell.length_b   1.000
_cell.length_c   1.000
_cell.angle_alpha   90.00
_cell.angle_beta   90.00
_cell.angle_gamma   90.00
#
_symmetry.space_group_name_H-M   'P 1'
#
loop_
_entity.id
_entity.type
_entity.pdbx_description
1 polymer ?
#
loop_
_entity_poly.entity_id
_entity_poly.type
_entity_poly.pdbx_seq_one_letter_code
_entity_poly.pdbx_strand_id
1 'polypeptide(L)'
;MWAADYRDTGILLDSIFELVVLAIMTFSVVLAYYQTAKLDINQHPISRMDDVLLFIAIPAFFSETLFSMIPAFENGSVLNGFIIFTQLLQILIQTPWIIDTLRRCSNSPDLRKKKPGKELVTFLTIANVSLWIYYTFSVKTGDFGDERYEFYGDVLWSILNHLSLPLIMFYRFHASVCLVDIWRHSYEPGEFAH
;
A
#
# COMPACT_ATOMS: atom_id res chain seq x y z
N MET A 1 4.57 32.05 17.05
CA MET A 1 4.45 31.13 18.19
C MET A 1 3.27 30.20 18.01
N TRP A 2 2.01 30.68 18.07
CA TRP A 2 0.81 29.84 17.86
C TRP A 2 0.78 29.07 16.52
N ALA A 3 1.15 29.71 15.41
CA ALA A 3 1.13 29.06 14.10
C ALA A 3 2.17 27.94 13.91
N ALA A 4 3.28 27.96 14.65
CA ALA A 4 4.29 26.91 14.61
C ALA A 4 3.82 25.67 15.41
N ASP A 5 3.19 25.91 16.56
CA ASP A 5 2.67 24.85 17.43
C ASP A 5 1.56 24.01 16.77
N TYR A 6 0.63 24.66 16.05
CA TYR A 6 -0.38 23.96 15.25
C TYR A 6 0.20 23.17 14.08
N ARG A 7 1.34 23.61 13.53
CA ARG A 7 2.00 22.95 12.40
C ARG A 7 2.69 21.67 12.85
N ASP A 8 3.48 21.73 13.92
CA ASP A 8 4.18 20.56 14.46
C ASP A 8 3.18 19.50 14.94
N THR A 9 2.08 19.95 15.56
CA THR A 9 0.95 19.07 15.92
C THR A 9 0.34 18.41 14.68
N GLY A 10 0.20 19.14 13.58
CA GLY A 10 -0.31 18.61 12.30
C GLY A 10 0.58 17.52 11.72
N ILE A 11 1.90 17.76 11.66
CA ILE A 11 2.89 16.79 11.16
C ILE A 11 2.89 15.52 12.01
N LEU A 12 2.82 15.66 13.33
CA LEU A 12 2.76 14.52 14.24
C LEU A 12 1.47 13.70 14.05
N LEU A 13 0.32 14.38 13.95
CA LEU A 13 -0.97 13.72 13.75
C LEU A 13 -1.00 12.96 12.42
N ASP A 14 -0.44 13.55 11.37
CA ASP A 14 -0.29 12.95 10.05
C ASP A 14 0.60 11.70 10.09
N SER A 15 1.76 11.79 10.74
CA SER A 15 2.70 10.68 10.94
C SER A 15 2.06 9.51 11.70
N ILE A 16 1.32 9.83 12.78
CA ILE A 16 0.60 8.81 13.57
C ILE A 16 -0.51 8.17 12.73
N PHE A 17 -1.27 8.97 11.99
CA PHE A 17 -2.32 8.47 11.10
C PHE A 17 -1.75 7.49 10.08
N GLU A 18 -0.67 7.86 9.37
CA GLU A 18 -0.04 7.01 8.38
C GLU A 18 0.47 5.70 9.01
N LEU A 19 1.17 5.78 10.14
CA LEU A 19 1.65 4.59 10.85
C LEU A 19 0.52 3.64 11.23
N VAL A 20 -0.55 4.17 11.83
CA VAL A 20 -1.69 3.37 12.28
C VAL A 20 -2.39 2.69 11.11
N VAL A 21 -2.62 3.42 10.01
CA VAL A 21 -3.23 2.85 8.80
C VAL A 21 -2.34 1.74 8.23
N LEU A 22 -1.04 1.97 8.08
CA LEU A 22 -0.10 0.98 7.55
C LEU A 22 -0.02 -0.27 8.44
N ALA A 23 -0.01 -0.10 9.76
CA ALA A 23 0.01 -1.22 10.71
C ALA A 23 -1.26 -2.07 10.61
N ILE A 24 -2.44 -1.43 10.60
CA ILE A 24 -3.72 -2.13 10.45
C ILE A 24 -3.80 -2.83 9.10
N MET A 25 -3.37 -2.18 8.01
CA MET A 25 -3.32 -2.80 6.70
C MET A 25 -2.39 -4.02 6.67
N THR A 26 -1.20 -3.92 7.26
CA THR A 26 -0.25 -5.04 7.34
C THR A 26 -0.87 -6.25 8.05
N PHE A 27 -1.49 -6.01 9.21
CA PHE A 27 -2.19 -7.06 9.96
C PHE A 27 -3.36 -7.66 9.15
N SER A 28 -4.18 -6.81 8.54
CA SER A 28 -5.30 -7.24 7.70
C SER A 28 -4.85 -8.06 6.50
N VAL A 29 -3.73 -7.72 5.85
CA VAL A 29 -3.17 -8.50 4.73
C VAL A 29 -2.77 -9.90 5.20
N VAL A 30 -2.10 -10.04 6.35
CA VAL A 30 -1.70 -11.35 6.88
C VAL A 30 -2.94 -12.22 7.16
N LEU A 31 -3.98 -11.64 7.78
CA LEU A 31 -5.24 -12.35 8.00
C LEU A 31 -5.95 -12.68 6.69
N ALA A 32 -5.96 -11.75 5.74
CA ALA A 32 -6.59 -11.94 4.44
C ALA A 32 -5.91 -13.06 3.68
N TYR A 33 -4.57 -13.12 3.71
CA TYR A 33 -3.81 -14.20 3.11
C TYR A 33 -4.19 -15.54 3.74
N TYR A 34 -4.20 -15.66 5.07
CA TYR A 34 -4.61 -16.91 5.73
C TYR A 34 -6.04 -17.35 5.37
N GLN A 35 -6.97 -16.41 5.21
CA GLN A 35 -8.36 -16.73 4.87
C GLN A 35 -8.54 -17.09 3.39
N THR A 36 -7.96 -16.30 2.50
CA THR A 36 -8.04 -16.50 1.05
C THR A 36 -7.22 -17.70 0.59
N ALA A 37 -6.18 -18.11 1.32
CA ALA A 37 -5.43 -19.34 1.08
C ALA A 37 -6.31 -20.62 1.09
N LYS A 38 -7.50 -20.57 1.69
CA LYS A 38 -8.48 -21.66 1.72
C LYS A 38 -9.30 -21.80 0.44
N LEU A 39 -9.21 -20.82 -0.47
CA LEU A 39 -9.84 -20.87 -1.78
C LEU A 39 -9.06 -21.78 -2.73
N ASP A 40 -9.77 -22.32 -3.72
CA ASP A 40 -9.23 -23.22 -4.73
C ASP A 40 -8.37 -22.45 -5.73
N ILE A 41 -7.47 -23.14 -6.43
CA ILE A 41 -6.66 -22.54 -7.51
C ILE A 41 -7.52 -22.44 -8.78
N ASN A 42 -7.55 -21.26 -9.38
CA ASN A 42 -8.20 -21.02 -10.67
C ASN A 42 -7.25 -21.43 -11.81
N GLN A 43 -7.70 -22.36 -12.66
CA GLN A 43 -6.94 -22.81 -13.84
C GLN A 43 -6.94 -21.80 -14.99
N HIS A 44 -7.89 -20.86 -14.98
CA HIS A 44 -7.98 -19.74 -15.93
C HIS A 44 -7.80 -18.41 -15.18
N PRO A 45 -6.57 -18.09 -14.72
CA PRO A 45 -6.35 -16.93 -13.87
C PRO A 45 -6.52 -15.62 -14.64
N ILE A 46 -6.81 -14.56 -13.88
CA ILE A 46 -6.86 -13.17 -14.34
C ILE A 46 -5.52 -12.78 -14.99
N SER A 47 -5.56 -11.78 -15.88
CA SER A 47 -4.45 -11.34 -16.72
C SER A 47 -3.12 -11.13 -15.97
N ARG A 48 -2.02 -11.62 -16.55
CA ARG A 48 -0.65 -11.39 -16.06
C ARG A 48 -0.22 -9.92 -16.12
N MET A 49 -0.97 -9.07 -16.82
CA MET A 49 -0.68 -7.64 -16.92
C MET A 49 -0.73 -6.98 -15.53
N ASP A 50 -1.67 -7.40 -14.68
CA ASP A 50 -1.84 -6.81 -13.35
C ASP A 50 -0.62 -7.05 -12.45
N ASP A 51 0.00 -8.23 -12.57
CA ASP A 51 1.24 -8.53 -11.85
C ASP A 51 2.36 -7.55 -12.25
N VAL A 52 2.55 -7.33 -13.56
CA VAL A 52 3.60 -6.43 -14.09
C VAL A 52 3.39 -5.01 -13.58
N LEU A 53 2.15 -4.54 -13.56
CA LEU A 53 1.79 -3.21 -13.07
C LEU A 53 2.02 -3.07 -11.55
N LEU A 54 1.87 -4.14 -10.76
CA LEU A 54 2.26 -4.11 -9.35
C LEU A 54 3.79 -4.08 -9.20
N PHE A 55 4.52 -4.91 -9.96
CA PHE A 55 5.98 -5.01 -9.87
C PHE A 55 6.71 -3.74 -10.29
N ILE A 56 6.25 -3.02 -11.32
CA ILE A 56 6.93 -1.81 -11.81
C ILE A 56 6.97 -0.69 -10.76
N ALA A 57 6.04 -0.70 -9.80
CA ALA A 57 5.99 0.31 -8.74
C ALA A 57 6.86 -0.03 -7.52
N ILE A 58 7.23 -1.30 -7.30
CA ILE A 58 8.03 -1.73 -6.15
C ILE A 58 9.38 -0.99 -6.05
N PRO A 59 10.16 -0.77 -7.14
CA PRO A 59 11.41 -0.03 -7.06
C PRO A 59 11.27 1.38 -6.49
N ALA A 60 10.12 2.03 -6.64
CA ALA A 60 9.87 3.34 -6.05
C ALA A 60 9.80 3.27 -4.52
N PHE A 61 9.15 2.26 -3.95
CA PHE A 61 9.12 2.07 -2.49
C PHE A 61 10.49 1.75 -1.91
N PHE A 62 11.32 0.98 -2.61
CA PHE A 62 12.70 0.74 -2.21
C PHE A 62 13.55 2.00 -2.27
N SER A 63 13.41 2.79 -3.34
CA SER A 63 14.13 4.06 -3.50
C SER A 63 13.74 5.03 -2.39
N GLU A 64 12.43 5.24 -2.20
CA GLU A 64 11.88 6.05 -1.11
C GLU A 64 12.42 5.60 0.25
N THR A 65 12.43 4.29 0.52
CA THR A 65 12.95 3.77 1.78
C THR A 65 14.43 4.04 1.97
N LEU A 66 15.25 3.77 0.96
CA LEU A 66 16.70 3.94 1.05
C LEU A 66 17.06 5.42 1.28
N PHE A 67 16.46 6.31 0.48
CA PHE A 67 16.80 7.72 0.54
C PHE A 67 16.21 8.42 1.77
N SER A 68 15.00 8.06 2.20
CA SER A 68 14.36 8.69 3.36
C SER A 68 14.86 8.15 4.71
N MET A 69 15.40 6.92 4.75
CA MET A 69 15.89 6.32 6.00
C MET A 69 17.23 6.91 6.49
N ILE A 70 18.12 7.33 5.58
CA ILE A 70 19.42 7.92 5.95
C ILE A 70 19.24 9.25 6.73
N PRO A 71 18.49 10.25 6.22
CA PRO A 71 18.20 11.48 6.96
C PRO A 71 17.45 11.23 8.27
N ALA A 72 16.54 10.26 8.31
CA ALA A 72 15.80 9.93 9.53
C ALA A 72 16.71 9.42 10.64
N PHE A 73 17.75 8.64 10.31
CA PHE A 73 18.74 8.20 11.29
C PHE A 73 19.65 9.33 11.76
N GLU A 74 20.07 10.22 10.86
CA GLU A 74 20.93 11.35 11.21
C GLU A 74 20.23 12.36 12.11
N ASN A 75 18.95 12.64 11.86
CA ASN A 75 18.14 13.54 12.67
C ASN A 75 17.51 12.87 13.91
N GLY A 76 17.68 11.56 14.08
CA GLY A 76 17.08 10.81 15.18
C GLY A 76 15.55 10.69 15.10
N SER A 77 14.97 10.86 13.91
CA SER A 77 13.53 10.79 13.62
C SER A 77 13.02 9.35 13.60
N VAL A 78 12.99 8.72 14.78
CA VAL A 78 12.60 7.30 14.94
C VAL A 78 11.21 7.01 14.38
N LEU A 79 10.25 7.92 14.55
CA LEU A 79 8.88 7.75 14.05
C LEU A 79 8.85 7.67 12.52
N ASN A 80 9.51 8.59 11.82
CA ASN A 80 9.61 8.59 10.36
C ASN A 80 10.29 7.32 9.85
N GLY A 81 11.41 6.93 10.46
CA GLY A 81 12.10 5.69 10.13
C GLY A 81 11.20 4.46 10.26
N PHE A 82 10.37 4.41 11.30
CA PHE A 82 9.41 3.32 11.51
C PHE A 82 8.26 3.33 10.50
N ILE A 83 7.75 4.52 10.13
CA ILE A 83 6.72 4.67 9.09
C ILE A 83 7.24 4.15 7.75
N ILE A 84 8.40 4.63 7.31
CA ILE A 84 9.03 4.25 6.04
C ILE A 84 9.27 2.73 6.00
N PHE A 85 9.81 2.16 7.08
CA PHE A 85 10.03 0.73 7.17
C PHE A 85 8.72 -0.07 7.12
N THR A 86 7.70 0.39 7.85
CA THR A 86 6.38 -0.25 7.88
C THR A 86 5.72 -0.19 6.50
N GLN A 87 5.86 0.92 5.77
CA GLN A 87 5.36 1.07 4.41
C GLN A 87 5.99 0.05 3.45
N LEU A 88 7.31 -0.10 3.49
CA LEU A 88 8.01 -1.10 2.68
C LEU A 88 7.56 -2.52 3.04
N LEU A 89 7.45 -2.84 4.32
CA LEU A 89 6.98 -4.15 4.76
C LEU A 89 5.54 -4.42 4.29
N GLN A 90 4.67 -3.41 4.42
CA GLN A 90 3.27 -3.49 4.04
C GLN A 90 3.10 -3.84 2.56
N ILE A 91 3.85 -3.17 1.65
CA ILE A 91 3.77 -3.46 0.22
C ILE A 91 4.40 -4.80 -0.16
N LEU A 92 5.48 -5.20 0.53
CA LEU A 92 6.17 -6.47 0.26
C LEU A 92 5.33 -7.68 0.68
N ILE A 93 4.46 -7.53 1.68
CA ILE A 93 3.52 -8.58 2.09
C ILE A 93 2.24 -8.51 1.22
N GLN A 94 1.71 -7.31 0.93
CA GLN A 94 0.46 -7.15 0.18
C GLN A 94 0.60 -7.61 -1.28
N THR A 95 1.69 -7.28 -1.96
CA THR A 95 1.86 -7.60 -3.38
C THR A 95 1.78 -9.10 -3.69
N PRO A 96 2.57 -9.99 -3.05
CA PRO A 96 2.47 -11.42 -3.32
C PRO A 96 1.10 -11.99 -2.94
N TRP A 97 0.47 -11.46 -1.90
CA TRP A 97 -0.89 -11.86 -1.54
C TRP A 97 -1.92 -11.52 -2.62
N ILE A 98 -1.87 -10.31 -3.20
CA ILE A 98 -2.75 -9.92 -4.32
C ILE A 98 -2.52 -10.84 -5.52
N ILE A 99 -1.25 -11.02 -5.91
CA ILE A 99 -0.86 -11.88 -7.04
C ILE A 99 -1.37 -13.31 -6.87
N ASP A 100 -1.18 -13.89 -5.68
CA ASP A 100 -1.68 -15.23 -5.34
C ASP A 100 -3.21 -15.29 -5.39
N THR A 101 -3.88 -14.32 -4.78
CA THR A 101 -5.35 -14.33 -4.65
C THR A 101 -6.07 -14.09 -5.99
N LEU A 102 -5.49 -13.32 -6.91
CA LEU A 102 -6.00 -13.18 -8.28
C LEU A 102 -6.08 -14.52 -9.03
N ARG A 103 -5.34 -15.54 -8.57
CA ARG A 103 -5.33 -16.89 -9.12
C ARG A 103 -6.19 -17.86 -8.31
N ARG A 104 -7.02 -17.36 -7.39
CA ARG A 104 -7.90 -18.18 -6.55
C ARG A 104 -9.37 -18.02 -6.95
N CYS A 105 -10.14 -19.09 -6.79
CA CYS A 105 -11.58 -19.15 -7.04
C CYS A 105 -12.30 -20.02 -6.00
N SER A 106 -13.64 -20.05 -6.07
CA SER A 106 -14.47 -20.85 -5.17
C SER A 106 -15.25 -21.90 -5.96
N ASN A 107 -14.71 -23.12 -6.07
CA ASN A 107 -15.37 -24.19 -6.83
C ASN A 107 -16.42 -24.92 -5.99
N SER A 108 -16.20 -25.06 -4.68
CA SER A 108 -17.18 -25.71 -3.80
C SER A 108 -18.34 -24.77 -3.40
N PRO A 109 -19.59 -25.29 -3.29
CA PRO A 109 -20.73 -24.53 -2.75
C PRO A 109 -20.47 -23.97 -1.35
N ASP A 110 -19.73 -24.69 -0.51
CA ASP A 110 -19.40 -24.27 0.85
C ASP A 110 -18.48 -23.05 0.88
N LEU A 111 -17.45 -23.00 0.02
CA LEU A 111 -16.57 -21.84 -0.10
C LEU A 111 -17.33 -20.62 -0.63
N ARG A 112 -18.21 -20.80 -1.62
CA ARG A 112 -19.07 -19.73 -2.17
C ARG A 112 -20.03 -19.16 -1.12
N LYS A 113 -20.47 -19.98 -0.17
CA LYS A 113 -21.30 -19.53 0.96
C LYS A 113 -20.47 -18.84 2.05
N LYS A 114 -19.31 -19.39 2.40
CA LYS A 114 -18.43 -18.88 3.48
C LYS A 114 -17.68 -17.60 3.11
N LYS A 115 -17.32 -17.43 1.82
CA LYS A 115 -16.57 -16.29 1.26
C LYS A 115 -15.40 -15.87 2.16
N PRO A 116 -14.47 -16.79 2.46
CA PRO A 116 -13.44 -16.56 3.46
C PRO A 116 -12.57 -15.36 3.09
N GLY A 117 -12.45 -14.40 4.00
CA GLY A 117 -11.59 -13.22 3.81
C GLY A 117 -12.21 -12.09 2.99
N LYS A 118 -13.44 -12.22 2.48
CA LYS A 118 -14.06 -11.21 1.60
C LYS A 118 -14.17 -9.83 2.24
N GLU A 119 -14.51 -9.75 3.53
CA GLU A 119 -14.57 -8.48 4.26
C GLU A 119 -13.20 -7.83 4.43
N LEU A 120 -12.13 -8.63 4.58
CA LEU A 120 -10.76 -8.12 4.65
C LEU A 120 -10.31 -7.57 3.30
N VAL A 121 -10.69 -8.23 2.19
CA VAL A 121 -10.48 -7.71 0.84
C VAL A 121 -11.18 -6.36 0.69
N THR A 122 -12.47 -6.25 1.07
CA THR A 122 -13.22 -4.98 1.03
C THR A 122 -12.51 -3.88 1.82
N PHE A 123 -12.09 -4.17 3.05
CA PHE A 123 -11.36 -3.22 3.90
C PHE A 123 -10.06 -2.76 3.22
N LEU A 124 -9.26 -3.70 2.71
CA LEU A 124 -7.98 -3.40 2.06
C LEU A 124 -8.17 -2.61 0.77
N THR A 125 -9.25 -2.82 0.02
CA THR A 125 -9.62 -2.00 -1.14
C THR A 125 -9.83 -0.55 -0.70
N ILE A 126 -10.69 -0.32 0.30
CA ILE A 126 -11.00 1.02 0.80
C ILE A 126 -9.73 1.69 1.34
N ALA A 127 -8.92 0.97 2.13
CA ALA A 127 -7.69 1.52 2.69
C ALA A 127 -6.67 1.91 1.61
N ASN A 128 -6.50 1.12 0.55
CA ASN A 128 -5.62 1.49 -0.56
C ASN A 128 -6.14 2.73 -1.33
N VAL A 129 -7.45 2.83 -1.57
CA VAL A 129 -8.05 4.04 -2.17
C VAL A 129 -7.87 5.26 -1.25
N SER A 130 -8.07 5.11 0.05
CA SER A 130 -7.87 6.17 1.03
C SER A 130 -6.43 6.67 1.04
N LEU A 131 -5.44 5.77 1.05
CA LEU A 131 -4.02 6.16 0.95
C LEU A 131 -3.68 6.81 -0.39
N TRP A 132 -4.23 6.32 -1.50
CA TRP A 132 -4.05 6.95 -2.81
C TRP A 132 -4.57 8.39 -2.84
N ILE A 133 -5.80 8.60 -2.34
CA ILE A 133 -6.40 9.93 -2.20
C ILE A 133 -5.55 10.80 -1.27
N TYR A 134 -5.16 10.26 -0.12
CA TYR A 134 -4.34 10.95 0.86
C TYR A 134 -3.02 11.45 0.23
N TYR A 135 -2.25 10.59 -0.45
CA TYR A 135 -1.02 11.02 -1.12
C TYR A 135 -1.27 12.06 -2.23
N THR A 136 -2.38 11.97 -2.95
CA THR A 136 -2.74 12.96 -3.98
C THR A 136 -2.92 14.38 -3.41
N PHE A 137 -3.41 14.49 -2.17
CA PHE A 137 -3.66 15.77 -1.51
C PHE A 137 -2.52 16.22 -0.58
N SER A 138 -1.90 15.29 0.15
CA SER A 138 -0.82 15.56 1.11
C SER A 138 0.41 16.20 0.44
N VAL A 139 0.69 15.81 -0.80
CA VAL A 139 1.80 16.34 -1.61
C VAL A 139 1.66 17.84 -1.91
N LYS A 140 0.45 18.39 -1.87
CA LYS A 140 0.22 19.82 -2.11
C LYS A 140 0.52 20.70 -0.89
N THR A 141 0.86 20.08 0.25
CA THR A 141 0.85 20.75 1.56
C THR A 141 2.22 20.87 2.25
N GLY A 142 3.30 20.24 1.78
CA GLY A 142 4.52 20.14 2.60
C GLY A 142 5.85 20.08 1.85
N ASP A 143 6.47 21.24 1.60
CA ASP A 143 7.93 21.35 1.41
C ASP A 143 8.64 21.86 2.68
N PHE A 144 7.89 22.33 3.68
CA PHE A 144 8.50 22.95 4.86
C PHE A 144 8.83 21.89 5.92
N GLY A 145 10.09 21.82 6.35
CA GLY A 145 10.54 21.03 7.51
C GLY A 145 10.72 19.53 7.25
N ASP A 146 10.85 19.14 5.99
CA ASP A 146 11.19 17.79 5.61
C ASP A 146 12.72 17.61 5.66
N GLU A 147 13.17 16.76 6.58
CA GLU A 147 14.57 16.42 6.84
C GLU A 147 15.35 15.94 5.60
N ARG A 148 14.64 15.46 4.57
CA ARG A 148 15.24 14.98 3.32
C ARG A 148 15.69 16.14 2.43
N TYR A 149 14.95 17.27 2.44
CA TYR A 149 15.36 18.49 1.75
C TYR A 149 16.61 19.10 2.42
N GLU A 150 16.68 19.07 3.75
CA GLU A 150 17.85 19.55 4.50
C GLU A 150 19.10 18.70 4.23
N PHE A 151 18.93 17.38 4.08
CA PHE A 151 20.05 16.45 3.87
C PHE A 151 20.54 16.39 2.41
N TYR A 152 19.63 16.23 1.44
CA TYR A 152 19.99 16.05 0.01
C TYR A 152 19.99 17.35 -0.79
N GLY A 153 19.38 18.41 -0.26
CA GLY A 153 19.11 19.65 -0.97
C GLY A 153 17.91 19.57 -1.91
N ASP A 154 17.36 20.73 -2.24
CA ASP A 154 16.08 20.86 -2.95
C ASP A 154 16.04 20.16 -4.29
N VAL A 155 17.10 20.26 -5.08
CA VAL A 155 17.13 19.73 -6.45
C VAL A 155 17.10 18.20 -6.44
N LEU A 156 17.98 17.56 -5.66
CA LEU A 156 18.11 16.10 -5.67
C LEU A 156 16.85 15.45 -5.08
N TRP A 157 16.39 15.93 -3.93
CA TRP A 157 15.20 15.38 -3.30
C TRP A 157 13.94 15.64 -4.14
N SER A 158 13.79 16.82 -4.74
CA SER A 158 12.69 17.07 -5.69
C SER A 158 12.67 16.05 -6.82
N ILE A 159 13.81 15.77 -7.46
CA ILE A 159 13.87 14.78 -8.55
C ILE A 159 13.45 13.39 -8.05
N LEU A 160 13.99 12.94 -6.91
CA LEU A 160 13.65 11.63 -6.34
C LEU A 160 12.17 11.51 -5.99
N ASN A 161 11.60 12.54 -5.37
CA ASN A 161 10.20 12.59 -5.01
C ASN A 161 9.31 12.59 -6.26
N HIS A 162 9.60 13.43 -7.27
CA HIS A 162 8.82 13.50 -8.51
C HIS A 162 8.85 12.21 -9.35
N LEU A 163 9.86 11.36 -9.16
CA LEU A 163 9.92 10.04 -9.78
C LEU A 163 9.19 8.96 -8.96
N SER A 164 9.42 8.93 -7.65
CA SER A 164 8.95 7.84 -6.79
C SER A 164 7.48 7.98 -6.43
N LEU A 165 7.03 9.19 -6.11
CA LEU A 165 5.68 9.44 -5.63
C LEU A 165 4.58 9.08 -6.65
N PRO A 166 4.68 9.41 -7.95
CA PRO A 166 3.69 8.96 -8.94
C PRO A 166 3.57 7.43 -9.00
N LEU A 167 4.68 6.71 -8.87
CA LEU A 167 4.70 5.24 -8.87
C LEU A 167 4.10 4.67 -7.58
N ILE A 168 4.36 5.28 -6.42
CA ILE A 168 3.75 4.93 -5.14
C ILE A 168 2.22 5.12 -5.22
N MET A 169 1.76 6.27 -5.72
CA MET A 169 0.34 6.54 -5.93
C MET A 169 -0.27 5.55 -6.93
N PHE A 170 0.42 5.27 -8.03
CA PHE A 170 -0.01 4.29 -9.03
C PHE A 170 -0.20 2.90 -8.41
N TYR A 171 0.74 2.44 -7.58
CA TYR A 171 0.58 1.16 -6.87
C TYR A 171 -0.67 1.13 -6.00
N ARG A 172 -0.91 2.17 -5.19
CA ARG A 172 -2.09 2.22 -4.30
C ARG A 172 -3.39 2.15 -5.09
N PHE A 173 -3.47 2.89 -6.19
CA PHE A 173 -4.61 2.85 -7.10
C PHE A 173 -4.76 1.46 -7.73
N HIS A 174 -3.72 0.95 -8.38
CA HIS A 174 -3.79 -0.33 -9.10
C HIS A 174 -4.03 -1.53 -8.19
N ALA A 175 -3.44 -1.53 -6.99
CA ALA A 175 -3.73 -2.53 -5.96
C ALA A 175 -5.22 -2.53 -5.59
N SER A 176 -5.86 -1.35 -5.48
CA SER A 176 -7.30 -1.28 -5.22
C SER A 176 -8.15 -1.88 -6.35
N VAL A 177 -7.75 -1.67 -7.61
CA VAL A 177 -8.39 -2.27 -8.79
C VAL A 177 -8.28 -3.80 -8.71
N CYS A 178 -7.07 -4.33 -8.49
CA CYS A 178 -6.84 -5.76 -8.33
C CYS A 178 -7.66 -6.36 -7.18
N LEU A 179 -7.81 -5.64 -6.07
CA LEU A 179 -8.62 -6.09 -4.93
C LEU A 179 -10.12 -6.11 -5.23
N VAL A 180 -10.62 -5.19 -6.06
CA VAL A 180 -12.01 -5.24 -6.56
C VAL A 180 -12.20 -6.47 -7.45
N ASP A 181 -11.23 -6.79 -8.29
CA ASP A 181 -11.29 -7.99 -9.13
C ASP A 181 -11.26 -9.27 -8.30
N ILE A 182 -10.41 -9.35 -7.27
CA ILE A 182 -10.44 -10.44 -6.28
C ILE A 182 -11.82 -10.54 -5.62
N TRP A 183 -12.36 -9.40 -5.16
CA TRP A 183 -13.65 -9.37 -4.47
C TRP A 183 -14.80 -9.87 -5.34
N ARG A 184 -14.72 -9.62 -6.65
CA ARG A 184 -15.73 -10.01 -7.63
C ARG A 184 -15.56 -11.47 -8.06
N HIS A 185 -14.37 -11.86 -8.51
CA HIS A 185 -14.17 -13.11 -9.24
C HIS A 185 -13.70 -14.28 -8.35
N SER A 186 -12.94 -14.05 -7.27
CA SER A 186 -12.40 -15.15 -6.45
C SER A 186 -13.46 -15.93 -5.66
N TYR A 187 -14.69 -15.41 -5.61
CA TYR A 187 -15.82 -16.03 -4.93
C TYR A 187 -16.84 -16.67 -5.89
N GLU A 188 -16.47 -16.79 -7.17
CA GLU A 188 -17.22 -17.48 -8.21
C GLU A 188 -16.48 -18.77 -8.64
N PRO A 189 -17.16 -19.73 -9.31
CA PRO A 189 -16.48 -20.89 -9.88
C PRO A 189 -15.46 -20.48 -10.94
N GLY A 190 -14.35 -21.20 -11.06
CA GLY A 190 -13.26 -20.85 -11.98
C GLY A 190 -13.67 -20.75 -13.46
N GLU A 191 -14.73 -21.47 -13.86
CA GLU A 191 -15.28 -21.42 -15.23
C GLU A 191 -15.98 -20.08 -15.58
N PHE A 192 -16.35 -19.29 -14.57
CA PHE A 192 -17.04 -18.00 -14.74
C PHE A 192 -16.20 -16.80 -14.30
N ALA A 193 -15.06 -17.05 -13.65
CA ALA A 193 -14.13 -16.04 -13.18
C ALA A 193 -13.24 -15.55 -14.36
N HIS A 194 -13.76 -14.62 -15.16
CA HIS A 194 -13.05 -13.96 -16.27
C HIS A 194 -12.78 -12.49 -15.98
#